data_AF-A0A6I0EEL9-F1
#
_entry.id   AF-A0A6I0EEL9-F1
#
_cell.length_a   1.000
_cell.length_b   1.000
_cell.length_c   1.000
_cell.angle_alpha   90.00
_cell.angle_beta   90.00
_cell.angle_gamma   90.00
#
_symmetry.space_group_name_H-M   'P 1'
#
loop_
_entity.id
_entity.type
_entity.pdbx_description
1 polymer ?
#
loop_
_entity_poly.entity_id
_entity_poly.type
_entity_poly.pdbx_seq_one_letter_code
_entity_poly.pdbx_strand_id
1 'polypeptide(L)' 'MGPKPGYKAPSREGKVSILVHLDEEVRTAFKVATIENGTSMQDAIVAFITDYAGPVLKRMKRNKE' A
#
# COMPACT_ATOMS: atom_id res chain seq x y z
N MET A 1 -5.14 -25.28 -8.66
CA MET A 1 -3.95 -25.46 -7.81
C MET A 1 -3.65 -24.15 -7.13
N GLY A 2 -3.88 -24.04 -5.82
CA GLY A 2 -3.53 -22.82 -5.06
C GLY A 2 -2.00 -22.66 -4.96
N PRO A 3 -1.49 -21.44 -4.75
CA PRO A 3 -0.06 -21.23 -4.58
C PRO A 3 0.46 -22.04 -3.39
N LYS A 4 1.66 -22.65 -3.55
CA LYS A 4 2.33 -23.42 -2.49
C LYS A 4 2.47 -22.57 -1.23
N PRO A 5 2.30 -23.15 -0.03
CA PRO A 5 2.61 -22.47 1.23
C PRO A 5 4.03 -21.89 1.17
N GLY A 6 4.16 -20.57 1.40
CA GLY A 6 5.45 -19.87 1.35
C GLY A 6 5.84 -19.25 -0.01
N TYR A 7 5.03 -19.41 -1.07
CA TYR A 7 5.29 -18.71 -2.34
C TYR A 7 5.12 -17.19 -2.17
N LYS A 8 6.22 -16.45 -2.24
CA LYS A 8 6.22 -14.99 -2.41
C LYS A 8 6.38 -14.69 -3.89
N ALA A 9 5.39 -14.03 -4.49
CA ALA A 9 5.53 -13.50 -5.84
C ALA A 9 6.71 -12.49 -5.87
N PRO A 10 7.55 -12.46 -6.92
CA PRO A 10 8.70 -11.55 -7.01
C PRO A 10 8.31 -10.06 -6.81
N SER A 11 7.12 -9.66 -7.26
CA SER A 11 6.60 -8.30 -7.06
C SER A 11 6.34 -7.90 -5.59
N ARG A 12 6.39 -8.87 -4.67
CA ARG A 12 6.17 -8.73 -3.22
C ARG A 12 7.42 -9.00 -2.39
N GLU A 13 8.55 -9.33 -3.02
CA GLU A 13 9.81 -9.55 -2.30
C GLU A 13 10.28 -8.24 -1.64
N GLY A 14 10.72 -8.32 -0.39
CA GLY A 14 11.11 -7.15 0.42
C GLY A 14 9.95 -6.25 0.89
N LYS A 15 8.70 -6.54 0.51
CA LYS A 15 7.51 -5.78 0.95
C LYS A 15 6.80 -6.47 2.12
N VAL A 16 6.25 -5.66 3.02
CA VAL A 16 5.45 -6.12 4.16
C VAL A 16 3.97 -5.88 3.87
N SER A 17 3.15 -6.91 4.02
CA SER A 17 1.69 -6.78 3.84
C SER A 17 1.06 -6.07 5.03
N ILE A 18 0.05 -5.26 4.76
CA ILE A 18 -0.83 -4.68 5.78
C ILE A 18 -2.28 -5.11 5.49
N LEU A 19 -3.07 -5.25 6.55
CA LEU A 19 -4.52 -5.39 6.44
C LEU A 19 -5.16 -4.05 6.80
N VAL A 20 -6.09 -3.59 5.97
CA VAL A 20 -6.83 -2.33 6.18
C VAL A 20 -8.32 -2.64 6.13
N HIS A 21 -9.06 -2.12 7.11
CA HIS A 21 -10.52 -2.18 7.15
C HIS A 21 -11.07 -0.81 6.80
N LEU A 22 -12.00 -0.76 5.86
CA LEU A 22 -12.68 0.45 5.40
C LEU A 22 -14.18 0.18 5.40
N ASP A 23 -14.97 1.21 5.67
CA ASP A 23 -16.40 1.16 5.42
C ASP A 23 -16.67 0.89 3.93
N GLU A 24 -17.77 0.21 3.64
CA GLU A 24 -18.10 -0.26 2.29
C GLU A 24 -18.22 0.89 1.28
N GLU A 25 -18.85 1.99 1.69
CA GLU A 25 -19.03 3.18 0.86
C GLU A 25 -17.68 3.82 0.51
N VAL A 26 -16.79 3.95 1.49
CA VAL A 26 -15.44 4.51 1.30
C VAL A 26 -14.62 3.63 0.38
N ARG A 27 -14.64 2.31 0.58
CA ARG A 27 -13.94 1.35 -0.29
C ARG A 27 -14.46 1.42 -1.73
N THR A 28 -15.76 1.58 -1.90
CA THR A 28 -16.40 1.67 -3.23
C THR A 28 -16.00 2.95 -3.94
N ALA A 29 -16.10 4.10 -3.25
CA ALA A 29 -15.67 5.39 -3.79
C ALA A 29 -14.18 5.38 -4.15
N PHE A 30 -13.33 4.81 -3.29
CA PHE A 30 -11.90 4.69 -3.54
C PHE A 30 -11.60 3.86 -4.80
N LYS A 31 -12.30 2.74 -4.98
CA LYS A 31 -12.18 1.92 -6.18
C LYS A 31 -12.51 2.72 -7.45
N VAL A 32 -13.63 3.45 -7.45
CA VAL A 32 -14.03 4.30 -8.59
C VAL A 32 -12.95 5.35 -8.88
N ALA A 33 -12.50 6.07 -7.86
CA ALA A 33 -11.46 7.09 -8.01
C ALA A 33 -10.16 6.52 -8.60
N THR A 34 -9.76 5.31 -8.21
CA THR A 34 -8.55 4.69 -8.80
C THR A 34 -8.71 4.35 -10.28
N ILE A 35 -9.91 3.93 -10.70
CA ILE A 35 -10.23 3.67 -12.11
C ILE A 35 -10.16 4.96 -12.92
N GLU A 36 -10.80 6.03 -12.44
CA GLU A 36 -10.82 7.34 -13.10
C GLU A 36 -9.41 7.93 -13.26
N ASN A 37 -8.56 7.73 -12.25
CA ASN A 37 -7.18 8.21 -12.26
C ASN A 37 -6.19 7.27 -12.97
N GLY A 38 -6.65 6.13 -13.51
CA GLY A 38 -5.79 5.15 -14.18
C GLY A 38 -4.74 4.53 -13.25
N THR A 39 -5.01 4.46 -11.95
CA THR A 39 -4.11 3.90 -10.93
C THR A 39 -4.68 2.62 -10.34
N SER A 40 -3.83 1.78 -9.74
CA SER A 40 -4.33 0.65 -8.95
C SER A 40 -4.64 1.09 -7.52
N MET A 41 -5.61 0.43 -6.85
CA MET A 41 -5.88 0.66 -5.42
C MET A 41 -4.63 0.48 -4.56
N GLN A 42 -3.77 -0.48 -4.90
CA GLN A 42 -2.52 -0.72 -4.17
C GLN A 42 -1.57 0.47 -4.30
N ASP A 43 -1.37 0.99 -5.51
CA ASP A 43 -0.44 2.10 -5.76
C ASP A 43 -0.95 3.39 -5.09
N ALA A 44 -2.26 3.65 -5.17
CA ALA A 44 -2.88 4.80 -4.50
C ALA A 44 -2.74 4.72 -2.96
N ILE A 45 -2.98 3.55 -2.36
CA ILE A 45 -2.78 3.35 -0.91
C ILE A 45 -1.32 3.53 -0.53
N VAL A 46 -0.38 2.95 -1.29
CA VAL A 46 1.05 3.09 -1.03
C VAL A 46 1.49 4.55 -1.13
N ALA A 47 1.01 5.28 -2.14
CA ALA A 47 1.30 6.71 -2.31
C ALA A 47 0.81 7.51 -1.10
N PHE A 48 -0.45 7.31 -0.69
CA PHE A 48 -1.03 7.98 0.48
C PHE A 48 -0.24 7.69 1.76
N ILE A 49 0.04 6.42 2.04
CA ILE A 49 0.80 6.02 3.25
C ILE A 49 2.21 6.62 3.22
N THR A 50 2.87 6.61 2.06
CA THR A 50 4.23 7.15 1.91
C THR A 50 4.28 8.64 2.15
N ASP A 51 3.31 9.39 1.60
CA ASP A 51 3.20 10.84 1.79
C ASP A 51 2.93 11.17 3.27
N TYR A 52 1.92 10.51 3.86
CA TYR A 52 1.57 10.69 5.27
C TYR A 52 2.72 10.36 6.23
N ALA A 53 3.48 9.30 5.94
CA ALA A 53 4.64 8.89 6.73
C ALA A 53 5.92 9.70 6.45
N GLY A 54 5.95 10.50 5.38
CA GLY A 54 7.14 11.19 4.86
C GLY A 54 7.94 11.97 5.92
N PRO A 55 7.31 12.83 6.73
CA PRO A 55 8.01 13.58 7.78
C PRO A 55 8.66 12.69 8.85
N VAL A 56 7.98 11.60 9.23
CA VAL A 56 8.50 10.63 10.22
C VAL A 56 9.65 9.85 9.64
N LEU A 57 9.52 9.36 8.41
CA LEU A 57 10.59 8.65 7.70
C LEU A 57 11.85 9.51 7.58
N LYS A 58 11.72 10.81 7.29
CA LYS A 58 12.86 11.74 7.23
C LYS A 58 13.59 11.87 8.56
N ARG A 59 12.85 11.95 9.68
CA ARG A 59 13.44 12.00 11.03
C ARG A 59 14.14 10.69 11.41
N MET A 60 13.52 9.55 11.12
CA MET A 60 14.10 8.24 11.42
C MET A 60 15.41 7.98 10.66
N LYS A 61 15.53 8.47 9.42
CA LYS A 61 16.77 8.35 8.64
C LYS A 61 17.90 9.20 9.23
N ARG A 62 17.62 10.44 9.65
CA ARG A 62 18.60 11.33 10.28
C ARG A 62 19.14 10.80 11.62
N ASN A 63 18.29 10.14 12.40
CA ASN A 63 18.70 9.56 13.69
C ASN A 63 19.46 8.23 13.58
N LYS A 64 19.66 7.71 12.35
CA LYS A 64 20.46 6.51 12.08
C LYS A 64 21.88 6.82 11.60
N GLU A 65 22.18 8.09 11.34
CA GLU A 65 23.54 8.62 11.05
C GLU A 65 24.18 9.09 12.36
#